data_AF-D9WD38-F1
#
_entry.id   AF-D9WD38-F1
#
_cell.length_a   1.000
_cell.length_b   1.000
_cell.length_c   1.000
_cell.angle_alpha   90.00
_cell.angle_beta   90.00
_cell.angle_gamma   90.00
#
_symmetry.space_group_name_H-M   'P 1'
#
loop_
_entity.id
_entity.type
_entity.pdbx_description
1 polymer ?
#
loop_
_entity_poly.entity_id
_entity_poly.type
_entity_poly.pdbx_seq_one_letter_code
_entity_poly.pdbx_strand_id
1 'polypeptide(L)'
;MESSRARTRGGGGAEERRTAAHQRAGDPEEARGGALTVGAARAGALLERQLTLARTRAHTAALQALGSSRFHAVADTVALLASEVPLDEATAGRPAEQVLPPLAELANRRLIEAVEALPLGRAGHPYNAEALVHGLAATPAADSPPASDRQDAPWHQVRRLVRMRRYALEVLDLMAARPAATDAEPSQATRLEAAGQALERHRDAAEAAAAAATAARTPRIAPATAYALGVLHADQRHEVEAARFAFGRMWRRIVGQAS
;
A
#
# COMPACT_ATOMS: atom_id res chain seq x y z
N MET A 1 18.13 -92.72 13.30
CA MET A 1 19.16 -91.88 13.94
C MET A 1 19.63 -90.87 12.92
N GLU A 2 19.34 -89.61 13.24
CA GLU A 2 19.77 -88.30 12.69
C GLU A 2 20.44 -88.22 11.31
N SER A 3 19.72 -87.55 10.39
CA SER A 3 20.27 -86.95 9.18
C SER A 3 20.86 -85.56 9.45
N SER A 4 22.16 -85.48 9.23
CA SER A 4 22.91 -84.49 8.45
C SER A 4 22.46 -83.02 8.43
N ARG A 5 23.34 -82.15 8.95
CA ARG A 5 23.41 -80.72 8.65
C ARG A 5 23.92 -80.50 7.22
N ALA A 6 23.24 -79.65 6.46
CA ALA A 6 23.85 -78.86 5.39
C ALA A 6 23.30 -77.44 5.44
N ARG A 7 24.24 -76.49 5.34
CA ARG A 7 24.07 -75.05 5.49
C ARG A 7 24.14 -74.44 4.10
N THR A 8 23.18 -73.59 3.70
CA THR A 8 23.40 -72.64 2.61
C THR A 8 22.58 -71.36 2.79
N ARG A 9 23.32 -70.25 2.80
CA ARG A 9 22.89 -68.84 2.76
C ARG A 9 22.26 -68.48 1.42
N GLY A 10 21.43 -67.45 1.42
CA GLY A 10 21.39 -66.46 0.33
C GLY A 10 19.99 -66.00 -0.06
N GLY A 11 19.49 -64.91 0.52
CA GLY A 11 18.22 -64.31 0.10
C GLY A 11 17.77 -63.08 0.88
N GLY A 12 18.69 -62.17 1.28
CA GLY A 12 18.32 -60.94 2.00
C GLY A 12 18.58 -59.62 1.26
N GLY A 13 19.27 -59.65 0.11
CA GLY A 13 19.86 -58.45 -0.48
C GLY A 13 18.98 -57.65 -1.45
N ALA A 14 17.79 -58.12 -1.81
CA ALA A 14 16.95 -57.49 -2.84
C ALA A 14 15.79 -56.66 -2.25
N GLU A 15 15.31 -57.04 -1.07
CA GLU A 15 14.18 -56.37 -0.39
C GLU A 15 14.64 -55.14 0.39
N GLU A 16 15.80 -55.23 1.09
CA GLU A 16 16.43 -54.08 1.76
C GLU A 16 16.93 -52.99 0.78
N ARG A 17 17.27 -53.35 -0.46
CA ARG A 17 17.66 -52.35 -1.49
C ARG A 17 16.45 -51.63 -2.08
N ARG A 18 15.27 -52.25 -2.09
CA ARG A 18 14.04 -51.61 -2.58
C ARG A 18 13.45 -50.65 -1.54
N THR A 19 13.55 -50.99 -0.24
CA THR A 19 13.14 -50.09 0.84
C THR A 19 14.12 -48.91 1.02
N ALA A 20 15.42 -49.12 0.85
CA ALA A 20 16.42 -48.04 0.88
C ALA A 20 16.39 -47.09 -0.34
N ALA A 21 15.78 -47.51 -1.45
CA ALA A 21 15.58 -46.68 -2.64
C ALA A 21 14.31 -45.81 -2.54
N HIS A 22 13.27 -46.28 -1.84
CA HIS A 22 12.06 -45.48 -1.57
C HIS A 22 12.23 -44.45 -0.45
N GLN A 23 13.20 -44.62 0.45
CA GLN A 23 13.50 -43.65 1.51
C GLN A 23 14.40 -42.48 1.08
N ARG A 24 14.87 -42.47 -0.18
CA ARG A 24 15.70 -41.38 -0.73
C ARG A 24 14.97 -40.47 -1.73
N ALA A 25 13.74 -40.82 -2.10
CA ALA A 25 12.84 -39.91 -2.78
C ALA A 25 12.06 -39.17 -1.69
N GLY A 26 12.54 -38.00 -1.27
CA GLY A 26 11.73 -37.10 -0.45
C GLY A 26 10.37 -36.89 -1.12
N ASP A 27 9.32 -36.78 -0.32
CA ASP A 27 7.95 -36.68 -0.81
C ASP A 27 7.89 -35.53 -1.84
N PRO A 28 7.37 -35.73 -3.07
CA PRO A 28 7.31 -34.66 -4.08
C PRO A 28 6.60 -33.39 -3.59
N GLU A 29 5.72 -33.50 -2.59
CA GLU A 29 5.13 -32.38 -1.86
C GLU A 29 6.16 -31.61 -1.01
N GLU A 30 7.02 -32.29 -0.26
CA GLU A 30 8.11 -31.68 0.52
C GLU A 30 9.14 -31.00 -0.40
N ALA A 31 9.48 -31.62 -1.53
CA ALA A 31 10.38 -31.02 -2.52
C ALA A 31 9.78 -29.77 -3.18
N ARG A 32 8.46 -29.76 -3.45
CA ARG A 32 7.73 -28.57 -3.92
C ARG A 32 7.67 -27.49 -2.86
N GLY A 33 7.37 -27.85 -1.61
CA GLY A 33 7.38 -26.94 -0.47
C GLY A 33 8.75 -26.27 -0.30
N GLY A 34 9.83 -27.06 -0.36
CA GLY A 34 11.21 -26.56 -0.35
C GLY A 34 11.54 -25.62 -1.52
N ALA A 35 11.07 -25.91 -2.73
CA ALA A 35 11.25 -25.02 -3.88
C ALA A 35 10.49 -23.69 -3.72
N LEU A 36 9.31 -23.70 -3.12
CA LEU A 36 8.51 -22.50 -2.84
C LEU A 36 9.15 -21.63 -1.75
N THR A 37 9.67 -22.23 -0.67
CA THR A 37 10.39 -21.47 0.37
C THR A 37 11.68 -20.85 -0.15
N VAL A 38 12.44 -21.58 -0.98
CA VAL A 38 13.60 -21.03 -1.70
C VAL A 38 13.18 -19.93 -2.67
N GLY A 39 12.05 -20.10 -3.35
CA GLY A 39 11.46 -19.09 -4.24
C GLY A 39 11.16 -17.77 -3.52
N ALA A 40 10.50 -17.86 -2.35
CA ALA A 40 10.19 -16.72 -1.50
C ALA A 40 11.44 -16.03 -0.94
N ALA A 41 12.44 -16.79 -0.46
CA ALA A 41 13.70 -16.23 0.01
C ALA A 41 14.45 -15.47 -1.10
N ARG A 42 14.49 -16.01 -2.32
CA ARG A 42 15.07 -15.33 -3.49
C ARG A 42 14.28 -14.08 -3.90
N ALA A 43 12.95 -14.12 -3.80
CA ALA A 43 12.10 -12.96 -4.09
C ALA A 43 12.36 -11.84 -3.09
N GLY A 44 12.46 -12.17 -1.79
CA GLY A 44 12.85 -11.23 -0.73
C GLY A 44 14.21 -10.60 -1.00
N ALA A 45 15.24 -11.40 -1.28
CA ALA A 45 16.58 -10.90 -1.58
C ALA A 45 16.62 -10.01 -2.84
N LEU A 46 15.82 -10.33 -3.86
CA LEU A 46 15.71 -9.51 -5.07
C LEU A 46 15.10 -8.13 -4.75
N LEU A 47 13.97 -8.12 -4.03
CA LEU A 47 13.28 -6.88 -3.63
C LEU A 47 14.17 -6.03 -2.73
N GLU A 48 14.81 -6.63 -1.72
CA GLU A 48 15.70 -5.94 -0.80
C GLU A 48 16.85 -5.25 -1.55
N ARG A 49 17.49 -5.95 -2.49
CA ARG A 49 18.53 -5.35 -3.34
C ARG A 49 17.98 -4.19 -4.16
N GLN A 50 16.84 -4.36 -4.83
CA GLN A 50 16.26 -3.31 -5.67
C GLN A 50 15.85 -2.08 -4.86
N LEU A 51 15.14 -2.27 -3.76
CA LEU A 51 14.67 -1.19 -2.88
C LEU A 51 15.83 -0.48 -2.18
N THR A 52 16.88 -1.21 -1.79
CA THR A 52 18.10 -0.60 -1.21
C THR A 52 18.82 0.30 -2.21
N LEU A 53 18.93 -0.14 -3.47
CA LEU A 53 19.51 0.68 -4.54
C LEU A 53 18.64 1.90 -4.84
N ALA A 54 17.32 1.73 -4.91
CA ALA A 54 16.38 2.84 -5.10
C ALA A 54 16.47 3.85 -3.96
N ARG A 55 16.51 3.39 -2.71
CA ARG A 55 16.69 4.23 -1.51
C ARG A 55 18.00 5.01 -1.54
N THR A 56 19.11 4.36 -1.91
CA THR A 56 20.42 5.02 -1.99
C THR A 56 20.42 6.13 -3.05
N ARG A 57 19.86 5.84 -4.23
CA ARG A 57 19.71 6.84 -5.29
C ARG A 57 18.80 8.00 -4.87
N ALA A 58 17.66 7.70 -4.26
CA ALA A 58 16.73 8.70 -3.75
C ALA A 58 17.37 9.57 -2.66
N HIS A 59 18.20 8.98 -1.78
CA HIS A 59 18.93 9.71 -0.76
C HIS A 59 19.93 10.70 -1.36
N THR A 60 20.76 10.25 -2.31
CA THR A 60 21.69 11.15 -3.02
C THR A 60 20.94 12.26 -3.76
N ALA A 61 19.85 11.92 -4.48
CA ALA A 61 19.04 12.90 -5.18
C ALA A 61 18.38 13.92 -4.22
N ALA A 62 17.93 13.47 -3.04
CA ALA A 62 17.38 14.35 -2.02
C ALA A 62 18.45 15.32 -1.48
N LEU A 63 19.66 14.84 -1.18
CA LEU A 63 20.76 15.71 -0.75
C LEU A 63 21.15 16.74 -1.82
N GLN A 64 21.18 16.33 -3.08
CA GLN A 64 21.42 17.24 -4.21
C GLN A 64 20.31 18.29 -4.34
N ALA A 65 19.05 17.88 -4.18
CA ALA A 65 17.91 18.80 -4.20
C ALA A 65 17.98 19.80 -3.03
N LEU A 66 18.32 19.35 -1.82
CA LEU A 66 18.47 20.20 -0.63
C LEU A 66 19.62 21.22 -0.77
N GLY A 67 20.70 20.88 -1.48
CA GLY A 67 21.79 21.80 -1.78
C GLY A 67 21.56 22.67 -3.01
N SER A 68 20.40 22.59 -3.66
CA SER A 68 20.11 23.34 -4.89
C SER A 68 19.62 24.75 -4.61
N SER A 69 19.93 25.69 -5.51
CA SER A 69 19.39 27.05 -5.46
C SER A 69 17.86 27.08 -5.48
N ARG A 70 17.22 26.12 -6.16
CA ARG A 70 15.76 25.97 -6.17
C ARG A 70 15.21 25.69 -4.77
N PHE A 71 15.86 24.82 -4.00
CA PHE A 71 15.44 24.55 -2.63
C PHE A 71 15.66 25.76 -1.74
N HIS A 72 16.83 26.41 -1.82
CA HIS A 72 17.11 27.63 -1.06
C HIS A 72 16.10 28.74 -1.36
N ALA A 73 15.74 28.99 -2.63
CA ALA A 73 14.72 29.98 -2.98
C ALA A 73 13.35 29.68 -2.34
N VAL A 74 12.94 28.42 -2.27
CA VAL A 74 11.70 28.02 -1.59
C VAL A 74 11.83 28.18 -0.08
N ALA A 75 12.96 27.78 0.51
CA ALA A 75 13.22 27.92 1.93
C ALA A 75 13.22 29.40 2.37
N ASP A 76 13.84 30.28 1.59
CA ASP A 76 13.85 31.72 1.84
C ASP A 76 12.44 32.31 1.77
N THR A 77 11.63 31.89 0.78
CA THR A 77 10.21 32.29 0.68
C THR A 77 9.41 31.81 1.89
N VAL A 78 9.63 30.59 2.37
CA VAL A 78 8.96 30.05 3.57
C VAL A 78 9.43 30.76 4.84
N ALA A 79 10.71 31.13 4.93
CA ALA A 79 11.24 31.90 6.05
C ALA A 79 10.60 33.30 6.13
N LEU A 80 10.42 33.96 4.98
CA LEU A 80 9.69 35.23 4.89
C LEU A 80 8.23 35.08 5.33
N LEU A 81 7.56 33.98 4.94
CA LEU A 81 6.17 33.71 5.31
C LEU A 81 5.94 33.65 6.83
N ALA A 82 6.97 33.32 7.62
CA ALA A 82 6.88 33.31 9.08
C ALA A 82 6.74 34.72 9.69
N SER A 83 7.14 35.76 8.96
CA SER A 83 7.06 37.16 9.40
C SER A 83 6.04 37.97 8.61
N GLU A 84 5.93 37.71 7.30
CA GLU A 84 5.09 38.47 6.37
C GLU A 84 4.23 37.50 5.56
N VAL A 85 2.92 37.51 5.81
CA VAL A 85 1.94 36.74 5.03
C VAL A 85 1.36 37.64 3.95
N PRO A 86 1.54 37.32 2.65
CA PRO A 86 1.06 38.14 1.55
C PRO A 86 -0.46 37.96 1.36
N LEU A 87 -1.25 38.49 2.29
CA LEU A 87 -2.69 38.55 2.17
C LEU A 87 -3.07 39.65 1.17
N ASP A 88 -4.10 39.39 0.37
CA ASP A 88 -4.69 40.45 -0.46
C ASP A 88 -5.30 41.53 0.44
N GLU A 89 -5.32 42.77 -0.06
CA GLU A 89 -5.75 43.94 0.72
C GLU A 89 -7.21 43.82 1.20
N ALA A 90 -8.07 43.15 0.43
CA ALA A 90 -9.47 42.92 0.79
C ALA A 90 -9.64 41.88 1.91
N THR A 91 -8.69 40.96 2.07
CA THR A 91 -8.69 39.91 3.10
C THR A 91 -7.91 40.33 4.34
N ALA A 92 -6.84 41.13 4.19
CA ALA A 92 -5.97 41.55 5.29
C ALA A 92 -6.70 42.28 6.43
N GLY A 93 -7.77 43.03 6.11
CA GLY A 93 -8.60 43.74 7.09
C GLY A 93 -9.73 42.93 7.72
N ARG A 94 -9.93 41.66 7.33
CA ARG A 94 -11.11 40.87 7.74
C ARG A 94 -10.76 39.91 8.90
N PRO A 95 -11.66 39.74 9.88
CA PRO A 95 -11.46 38.76 10.94
C PRO A 95 -11.35 37.34 10.37
N ALA A 96 -10.32 36.60 10.79
CA ALA A 96 -10.09 35.23 10.34
C ALA A 96 -11.32 34.32 10.58
N GLU A 97 -12.05 34.55 11.68
CA GLU A 97 -13.27 33.83 12.06
C GLU A 97 -14.38 33.93 11.02
N GLN A 98 -14.38 34.97 10.19
CA GLN A 98 -15.37 35.18 9.13
C GLN A 98 -14.87 34.66 7.77
N VAL A 99 -13.56 34.56 7.58
CA VAL A 99 -12.94 34.22 6.28
C VAL A 99 -12.65 32.73 6.17
N LEU A 100 -12.12 32.11 7.23
CA LEU A 100 -11.64 30.73 7.18
C LEU A 100 -12.76 29.66 7.17
N PRO A 101 -13.89 29.79 7.90
CA PRO A 101 -14.92 28.76 7.88
C PRO A 101 -15.51 28.50 6.48
N PRO A 102 -15.83 29.52 5.65
CA PRO A 102 -16.28 29.28 4.27
C PRO A 102 -15.26 28.52 3.40
N LEU A 103 -13.97 28.76 3.59
CA LEU A 103 -12.90 28.06 2.87
C LEU A 103 -12.77 26.60 3.32
N ALA A 104 -12.89 26.36 4.63
CA ALA A 104 -12.92 25.01 5.19
C ALA A 104 -14.14 24.22 4.70
N GLU A 105 -15.29 24.87 4.52
CA GLU A 105 -16.50 24.26 3.95
C GLU A 105 -16.35 23.99 2.45
N LEU A 106 -15.65 24.84 1.70
CA LEU A 106 -15.30 24.54 0.31
C LEU A 106 -14.43 23.27 0.21
N ALA A 107 -13.45 23.11 1.10
CA ALA A 107 -12.65 21.89 1.16
C ALA A 107 -13.50 20.66 1.53
N ASN A 108 -14.47 20.82 2.43
CA ASN A 108 -15.43 19.78 2.81
C ASN A 108 -16.29 19.34 1.62
N ARG A 109 -16.89 20.29 0.88
CA ARG A 109 -17.70 19.99 -0.31
C ARG A 109 -16.92 19.25 -1.38
N ARG A 110 -15.70 19.70 -1.69
CA ARG A 110 -14.81 19.01 -2.65
C ARG A 110 -14.47 17.59 -2.22
N LEU A 111 -14.28 17.38 -0.91
CA LEU A 111 -14.04 16.04 -0.37
C LEU A 111 -15.28 15.15 -0.52
N ILE A 112 -16.47 15.65 -0.14
CA ILE A 112 -17.73 14.91 -0.27
C ILE A 112 -17.98 14.51 -1.73
N GLU A 113 -17.90 15.47 -2.66
CA GLU A 113 -18.07 15.23 -4.10
C GLU A 113 -17.10 14.16 -4.63
N ALA A 114 -15.82 14.25 -4.25
CA ALA A 114 -14.82 13.27 -4.68
C ALA A 114 -15.07 11.87 -4.07
N VAL A 115 -15.59 11.79 -2.85
CA VAL A 115 -15.92 10.52 -2.19
C VAL A 115 -17.21 9.91 -2.77
N GLU A 116 -18.20 10.73 -3.13
CA GLU A 116 -19.41 10.27 -3.80
C GLU A 116 -19.12 9.69 -5.19
N ALA A 117 -18.09 10.19 -5.87
CA ALA A 117 -17.60 9.62 -7.12
C ALA A 117 -16.85 8.27 -6.95
N LEU A 118 -16.51 7.86 -5.72
CA LEU A 118 -15.83 6.57 -5.48
C LEU A 118 -16.82 5.40 -5.52
N PRO A 119 -16.38 4.21 -6.00
CA PRO A 119 -17.19 3.00 -5.99
C PRO A 119 -17.26 2.35 -4.60
N LEU A 120 -17.73 3.10 -3.58
CA LEU A 120 -17.74 2.65 -2.17
C LEU A 120 -18.59 1.40 -1.92
N GLY A 121 -19.62 1.16 -2.73
CA GLY A 121 -20.43 -0.05 -2.68
C GLY A 121 -19.71 -1.29 -3.24
N ARG A 122 -18.75 -1.11 -4.14
CA ARG A 122 -17.97 -2.20 -4.76
C ARG A 122 -16.76 -2.61 -3.92
N ALA A 123 -16.24 -1.70 -3.10
CA ALA A 123 -15.12 -1.95 -2.17
C ALA A 123 -15.39 -3.01 -1.09
N GLY A 124 -16.61 -3.57 -1.01
CA GLY A 124 -16.96 -4.67 -0.11
C GLY A 124 -16.84 -6.07 -0.72
N HIS A 125 -16.50 -6.20 -2.02
CA HIS A 125 -16.41 -7.49 -2.67
C HIS A 125 -14.95 -7.99 -2.76
N PRO A 126 -14.61 -9.14 -2.15
CA PRO A 126 -13.23 -9.65 -2.09
C PRO A 126 -12.67 -10.12 -3.44
N TYR A 127 -13.50 -10.16 -4.48
CA TYR A 127 -13.09 -10.42 -5.86
C TYR A 127 -13.72 -9.37 -6.77
N ASN A 128 -13.00 -8.29 -7.03
CA ASN A 128 -13.40 -7.38 -8.09
C ASN A 128 -13.02 -8.04 -9.43
N ALA A 129 -13.89 -8.91 -9.94
CA ALA A 129 -13.66 -9.68 -11.18
C ALA A 129 -13.26 -8.79 -12.37
N GLU A 130 -13.67 -7.52 -12.34
CA GLU A 130 -13.28 -6.48 -13.29
C GLU A 130 -11.76 -6.18 -13.28
N ALA A 131 -11.05 -6.32 -12.16
CA ALA A 131 -9.59 -6.15 -12.10
C ALA A 131 -8.86 -7.27 -12.88
N LEU A 132 -9.41 -8.48 -12.86
CA LEU A 132 -8.91 -9.62 -13.64
C LEU A 132 -9.29 -9.46 -15.13
N VAL A 133 -10.53 -9.07 -15.42
CA VAL A 133 -11.04 -8.87 -16.78
C VAL A 133 -10.34 -7.69 -17.47
N HIS A 134 -10.12 -6.56 -16.79
CA HIS A 134 -9.39 -5.42 -17.35
C HIS A 134 -7.86 -5.61 -17.35
N GLY A 135 -7.32 -6.43 -16.44
CA GLY A 135 -5.91 -6.81 -16.43
C GLY A 135 -5.51 -7.77 -17.54
N LEU A 136 -6.46 -8.59 -18.02
CA LEU A 136 -6.27 -9.54 -19.13
C LEU A 136 -6.74 -8.99 -20.49
N ALA A 137 -7.80 -8.18 -20.53
CA ALA A 137 -8.37 -7.67 -21.78
C ALA A 137 -7.64 -6.44 -22.36
N ALA A 138 -6.83 -5.74 -21.57
CA ALA A 138 -5.96 -4.71 -22.10
C ALA A 138 -4.58 -5.33 -22.36
N THR A 139 -4.19 -5.45 -23.62
CA THR A 139 -2.81 -5.13 -24.01
C THR A 139 -2.74 -3.60 -24.11
N PRO A 140 -2.44 -2.88 -23.01
CA PRO A 140 -2.17 -1.46 -23.13
C PRO A 140 -0.99 -1.25 -24.07
N ALA A 141 -1.00 -0.14 -24.81
CA ALA A 141 0.24 0.37 -25.42
C ALA A 141 1.32 0.45 -24.32
N ALA A 142 2.58 0.19 -24.67
CA ALA A 142 3.68 0.12 -23.70
C ALA A 142 3.80 1.36 -22.79
N ASP A 143 3.26 2.50 -23.22
CA ASP A 143 3.30 3.79 -22.54
C ASP A 143 2.07 4.11 -21.67
N SER A 144 1.03 3.27 -21.66
CA SER A 144 -0.17 3.50 -20.84
C SER A 144 -0.01 2.95 -19.43
N PRO A 145 -0.41 3.71 -18.38
CA PRO A 145 -0.34 3.23 -17.01
C PRO A 145 -1.18 1.96 -16.85
N PRO A 146 -0.73 0.96 -16.07
CA PRO A 146 -1.43 -0.30 -15.91
C PRO A 146 -2.85 -0.07 -15.39
N ALA A 147 -3.78 -0.96 -15.74
CA ALA A 147 -5.20 -0.80 -15.42
C ALA A 147 -5.47 -0.62 -13.91
N SER A 148 -4.63 -1.20 -13.06
CA SER A 148 -4.63 -1.00 -11.60
C SER A 148 -4.45 0.46 -11.20
N ASP A 149 -3.51 1.17 -11.81
CA ASP A 149 -3.14 2.54 -11.42
C ASP A 149 -4.27 3.52 -11.75
N ARG A 150 -5.01 3.26 -12.83
CA ARG A 150 -6.23 4.02 -13.18
C ARG A 150 -7.34 3.83 -12.16
N GLN A 151 -7.47 2.63 -11.60
CA GLN A 151 -8.46 2.35 -10.54
C GLN A 151 -8.04 2.95 -9.20
N ASP A 152 -6.74 3.06 -8.93
CA ASP A 152 -6.20 3.58 -7.67
C ASP A 152 -6.17 5.13 -7.64
N ALA A 153 -6.12 5.80 -8.80
CA ALA A 153 -6.01 7.26 -8.91
C ALA A 153 -7.11 8.08 -8.19
N PRO A 154 -8.42 7.74 -8.29
CA PRO A 154 -9.47 8.45 -7.55
C PRO A 154 -9.28 8.37 -6.02
N TRP A 155 -8.82 7.21 -5.52
CA TRP A 155 -8.54 7.01 -4.10
C TRP A 155 -7.37 7.86 -3.61
N HIS A 156 -6.32 8.02 -4.43
CA HIS A 156 -5.21 8.93 -4.12
C HIS A 156 -5.65 10.40 -4.12
N GLN A 157 -6.61 10.79 -4.96
CA GLN A 157 -7.19 12.14 -4.93
C GLN A 157 -7.98 12.37 -3.63
N VAL A 158 -8.84 11.43 -3.25
CA VAL A 158 -9.59 11.51 -1.98
C VAL A 158 -8.64 11.60 -0.80
N ARG A 159 -7.55 10.83 -0.77
CA ARG A 159 -6.52 10.93 0.27
C ARG A 159 -5.97 12.35 0.43
N ARG A 160 -5.64 13.02 -0.68
CA ARG A 160 -5.17 14.42 -0.64
C ARG A 160 -6.24 15.36 -0.09
N LEU A 161 -7.50 15.16 -0.47
CA LEU A 161 -8.62 15.98 -0.01
C LEU A 161 -8.94 15.76 1.48
N VAL A 162 -8.86 14.52 1.98
CA VAL A 162 -8.99 14.21 3.41
C VAL A 162 -7.92 14.95 4.20
N ARG A 163 -6.66 14.91 3.75
CA ARG A 163 -5.56 15.62 4.39
C ARG A 163 -5.78 17.14 4.38
N MET A 164 -6.25 17.70 3.26
CA MET A 164 -6.58 19.12 3.15
C MET A 164 -7.70 19.52 4.12
N ARG A 165 -8.78 18.73 4.21
CA ARG A 165 -9.88 18.97 5.14
C ARG A 165 -9.43 18.88 6.59
N ARG A 166 -8.55 17.92 6.92
CA ARG A 166 -7.97 17.80 8.26
C ARG A 166 -7.16 19.04 8.62
N TYR A 167 -6.26 19.51 7.75
CA TYR A 167 -5.49 20.74 7.98
C TYR A 167 -6.38 21.98 8.13
N ALA A 168 -7.47 22.08 7.35
CA ALA A 168 -8.42 23.18 7.51
C ALA A 168 -9.11 23.15 8.89
N LEU A 169 -9.45 21.96 9.41
CA LEU A 169 -10.01 21.80 10.75
C LEU A 169 -8.98 22.12 11.84
N GLU A 170 -7.73 21.67 11.71
CA GLU A 170 -6.66 21.98 12.66
C GLU A 170 -6.46 23.49 12.81
N VAL A 171 -6.51 24.25 11.70
CA VAL A 171 -6.44 25.72 11.73
C VAL A 171 -7.65 26.34 12.43
N LEU A 172 -8.87 25.84 12.17
CA LEU A 172 -10.09 26.33 12.82
C LEU A 172 -10.13 26.01 14.31
N ASP A 173 -9.68 24.81 14.71
CA ASP A 173 -9.62 24.38 16.11
C ASP A 173 -8.62 25.26 16.91
N LEU A 174 -7.48 25.61 16.30
CA LEU A 174 -6.53 26.56 16.88
C LEU A 174 -7.12 27.96 17.10
N MET A 175 -7.96 28.43 16.17
CA MET A 175 -8.65 29.71 16.33
C MET A 175 -9.73 29.68 17.39
N ALA A 176 -10.44 28.55 17.52
CA ALA A 176 -11.54 28.38 18.45
C ALA A 176 -11.09 28.16 19.91
N ALA A 177 -9.79 28.24 20.21
CA ALA A 177 -9.17 27.88 21.49
C ALA A 177 -9.95 28.39 22.72
N ARG A 178 -10.83 27.53 23.22
CA ARG A 178 -11.38 27.47 24.56
C ARG A 178 -10.81 26.19 25.18
N PRO A 179 -10.34 26.18 26.44
CA PRO A 179 -9.72 24.98 27.01
C PRO A 179 -10.71 23.80 26.93
N ALA A 180 -10.31 22.76 26.20
CA ALA A 180 -11.15 21.58 25.99
C ALA A 180 -11.33 20.86 27.33
N ALA A 181 -12.59 20.63 27.71
CA ALA A 181 -12.93 19.73 28.80
C ALA A 181 -12.39 18.32 28.47
N THR A 182 -11.82 17.67 29.47
CA THR A 182 -11.09 16.40 29.39
C THR A 182 -11.91 15.18 28.95
N ASP A 183 -13.22 15.35 28.73
CA ASP A 183 -14.17 14.27 28.39
C ASP A 183 -14.88 14.46 27.03
N ALA A 184 -14.27 15.19 26.09
CA ALA A 184 -14.88 15.45 24.78
C ALA A 184 -14.74 14.26 23.80
N GLU A 185 -15.83 13.94 23.09
CA GLU A 185 -15.86 13.04 21.92
C GLU A 185 -14.68 13.33 20.97
N PRO A 186 -14.11 12.29 20.30
CA PRO A 186 -12.97 12.48 19.39
C PRO A 186 -13.31 13.52 18.32
N SER A 187 -12.44 14.53 18.21
CA SER A 187 -12.64 15.64 17.29
C SER A 187 -12.83 15.13 15.86
N GLN A 188 -13.53 15.93 15.03
CA GLN A 188 -13.72 15.59 13.63
C GLN A 188 -12.36 15.41 12.91
N ALA A 189 -11.33 16.17 13.31
CA ALA A 189 -9.96 16.02 12.80
C ALA A 189 -9.38 14.64 13.11
N THR A 190 -9.52 14.11 14.34
CA THR A 190 -9.06 12.77 14.72
C THR A 190 -9.80 11.67 13.94
N ARG A 191 -11.12 11.83 13.74
CA ARG A 191 -11.89 10.86 12.92
C ARG A 191 -11.43 10.87 11.45
N LEU A 192 -11.14 12.03 10.89
CA LEU A 192 -10.59 12.16 9.53
C LEU A 192 -9.16 11.63 9.44
N GLU A 193 -8.35 11.75 10.49
CA GLU A 193 -7.02 11.15 10.55
C GLU A 193 -7.08 9.62 10.44
N ALA A 194 -7.97 8.97 11.20
CA ALA A 194 -8.17 7.52 11.09
C ALA A 194 -8.61 7.09 9.68
N ALA A 195 -9.52 7.86 9.06
CA ALA A 195 -9.92 7.64 7.67
C ALA A 195 -8.75 7.84 6.69
N GLY A 196 -7.95 8.89 6.91
CA GLY A 196 -6.71 9.16 6.16
C GLY A 196 -5.71 8.01 6.25
N GLN A 197 -5.54 7.42 7.44
CA GLN A 197 -4.63 6.29 7.65
C GLN A 197 -5.04 5.03 6.87
N ALA A 198 -6.34 4.79 6.66
CA ALA A 198 -6.75 3.73 5.74
C ALA A 198 -6.37 4.04 4.28
N LEU A 199 -6.46 5.30 3.85
CA LEU A 199 -6.04 5.70 2.52
C LEU A 199 -4.50 5.71 2.35
N GLU A 200 -3.73 5.91 3.42
CA GLU A 200 -2.28 5.67 3.42
C GLU A 200 -1.99 4.18 3.19
N ARG A 201 -2.62 3.28 3.96
CA ARG A 201 -2.47 1.83 3.76
C ARG A 201 -2.84 1.38 2.34
N HIS A 202 -3.91 1.93 1.77
CA HIS A 202 -4.27 1.72 0.37
C HIS A 202 -3.11 2.10 -0.56
N ARG A 203 -2.50 3.27 -0.36
CA ARG A 203 -1.41 3.77 -1.20
C ARG A 203 -0.15 2.94 -1.05
N ASP A 204 0.22 2.58 0.18
CA ASP A 204 1.40 1.75 0.45
C ASP A 204 1.24 0.35 -0.14
N ALA A 205 0.06 -0.26 0.00
CA ALA A 205 -0.24 -1.58 -0.60
C ALA A 205 -0.24 -1.52 -2.14
N ALA A 206 -0.78 -0.45 -2.74
CA ALA A 206 -0.74 -0.26 -4.19
C ALA A 206 0.71 -0.11 -4.72
N GLU A 207 1.54 0.68 -4.03
CA GLU A 207 2.96 0.84 -4.36
C GLU A 207 3.74 -0.47 -4.17
N ALA A 208 3.47 -1.23 -3.11
CA ALA A 208 4.07 -2.54 -2.87
C ALA A 208 3.68 -3.56 -3.95
N ALA A 209 2.40 -3.59 -4.37
CA ALA A 209 1.92 -4.43 -5.45
C ALA A 209 2.61 -4.10 -6.79
N ALA A 210 2.80 -2.80 -7.08
CA ALA A 210 3.50 -2.35 -8.28
C ALA A 210 5.00 -2.69 -8.25
N ALA A 211 5.64 -2.60 -7.09
CA ALA A 211 7.03 -3.01 -6.89
C ALA A 211 7.20 -4.52 -7.10
N ALA A 212 6.32 -5.34 -6.54
CA ALA A 212 6.33 -6.80 -6.74
C ALA A 212 6.13 -7.17 -8.23
N ALA A 213 5.17 -6.54 -8.91
CA ALA A 213 4.93 -6.77 -10.34
C ALA A 213 6.12 -6.34 -11.21
N THR A 214 6.79 -5.24 -10.86
CA THR A 214 7.99 -4.77 -11.56
C THR A 214 9.16 -5.71 -11.31
N ALA A 215 9.36 -6.18 -10.08
CA ALA A 215 10.38 -7.18 -9.75
C ALA A 215 10.14 -8.51 -10.50
N ALA A 216 8.89 -8.92 -10.67
CA ALA A 216 8.53 -10.14 -11.42
C ALA A 216 8.88 -10.06 -12.92
N ARG A 217 9.00 -8.85 -13.49
CA ARG A 217 9.47 -8.63 -14.86
C ARG A 217 11.00 -8.63 -15.01
N THR A 218 11.75 -8.86 -13.93
CA THR A 218 13.21 -8.93 -14.00
C THR A 218 13.65 -10.10 -14.88
N PRO A 219 14.53 -9.89 -15.87
CA PRO A 219 15.02 -10.98 -16.72
C PRO A 219 15.71 -12.10 -15.91
N ARG A 220 15.53 -13.34 -16.35
CA ARG A 220 16.24 -14.54 -15.84
C ARG A 220 16.01 -14.87 -14.35
N ILE A 221 14.88 -14.46 -13.77
CA ILE A 221 14.48 -14.96 -12.44
C ILE A 221 13.95 -16.39 -12.52
N ALA A 222 14.09 -17.17 -11.44
CA ALA A 222 13.58 -18.53 -11.39
C ALA A 222 12.04 -18.56 -11.34
N PRO A 223 11.36 -19.56 -11.92
CA PRO A 223 9.89 -19.66 -11.88
C PRO A 223 9.30 -19.62 -10.46
N ALA A 224 9.94 -20.28 -9.48
CA ALA A 224 9.50 -20.24 -8.09
C ALA A 224 9.58 -18.83 -7.47
N THR A 225 10.57 -18.02 -7.88
CA THR A 225 10.70 -16.62 -7.49
C THR A 225 9.61 -15.76 -8.12
N ALA A 226 9.34 -15.96 -9.42
CA ALA A 226 8.25 -15.26 -10.11
C ALA A 226 6.88 -15.59 -9.50
N TYR A 227 6.64 -16.85 -9.15
CA TYR A 227 5.43 -17.29 -8.44
C TYR A 227 5.29 -16.59 -7.08
N ALA A 228 6.36 -16.59 -6.26
CA ALA A 228 6.33 -15.90 -4.97
C ALA A 228 6.03 -14.39 -5.09
N LEU A 229 6.60 -13.72 -6.10
CA LEU A 229 6.29 -12.31 -6.39
C LEU A 229 4.85 -12.11 -6.86
N GLY A 230 4.29 -13.06 -7.61
CA GLY A 230 2.88 -13.05 -8.00
C GLY A 230 1.93 -13.21 -6.82
N VAL A 231 2.24 -14.10 -5.87
CA VAL A 231 1.48 -14.25 -4.62
C VAL A 231 1.55 -12.98 -3.78
N LEU A 232 2.75 -12.39 -3.62
CA LEU A 232 2.92 -11.11 -2.92
C LEU A 232 2.12 -9.99 -3.60
N HIS A 233 2.16 -9.90 -4.93
CA HIS A 233 1.35 -8.91 -5.66
C HIS A 233 -0.14 -9.08 -5.35
N ALA A 234 -0.66 -10.30 -5.41
CA ALA A 234 -2.07 -10.59 -5.14
C ALA A 234 -2.46 -10.24 -3.69
N ASP A 235 -1.62 -10.60 -2.72
CA ASP A 235 -1.79 -10.24 -1.31
C ASP A 235 -1.90 -8.71 -1.11
N GLN A 236 -0.98 -7.96 -1.72
CA GLN A 236 -1.03 -6.49 -1.65
C GLN A 236 -2.26 -5.91 -2.38
N ARG A 237 -2.77 -6.54 -3.45
CA ARG A 237 -4.06 -6.13 -4.06
C ARG A 237 -5.25 -6.41 -3.13
N HIS A 238 -5.21 -7.47 -2.32
CA HIS A 238 -6.24 -7.68 -1.30
C HIS A 238 -6.18 -6.62 -0.20
N GLU A 239 -4.98 -6.23 0.25
CA GLU A 239 -4.82 -5.13 1.21
C GLU A 239 -5.33 -3.79 0.67
N VAL A 240 -5.17 -3.51 -0.64
CA VAL A 240 -5.78 -2.36 -1.32
C VAL A 240 -7.30 -2.37 -1.15
N GLU A 241 -7.97 -3.49 -1.44
CA GLU A 241 -9.43 -3.60 -1.30
C GLU A 241 -9.88 -3.55 0.17
N ALA A 242 -9.14 -4.19 1.09
CA ALA A 242 -9.40 -4.12 2.52
C ALA A 242 -9.31 -2.68 3.06
N ALA A 243 -8.33 -1.91 2.59
CA ALA A 243 -8.17 -0.50 2.94
C ALA A 243 -9.32 0.36 2.40
N ARG A 244 -9.79 0.11 1.16
CA ARG A 244 -10.97 0.78 0.58
C ARG A 244 -12.23 0.49 1.39
N PHE A 245 -12.44 -0.76 1.78
CA PHE A 245 -13.54 -1.16 2.64
C PHE A 245 -13.49 -0.46 4.00
N ALA A 246 -12.32 -0.46 4.63
CA ALA A 246 -12.11 0.20 5.92
C ALA A 246 -12.39 1.71 5.84
N PHE A 247 -11.89 2.38 4.80
CA PHE A 247 -12.20 3.78 4.54
C PHE A 247 -13.71 4.00 4.40
N GLY A 248 -14.40 3.23 3.54
CA GLY A 248 -15.83 3.38 3.32
C GLY A 248 -16.66 3.21 4.60
N ARG A 249 -16.26 2.29 5.50
CA ARG A 249 -16.87 2.13 6.82
C ARG A 249 -16.66 3.33 7.73
N MET A 250 -15.44 3.86 7.79
CA MET A 250 -15.13 5.03 8.62
C MET A 250 -15.83 6.28 8.08
N TRP A 251 -15.82 6.48 6.76
CA TRP A 251 -16.50 7.59 6.11
C TRP A 251 -18.00 7.62 6.40
N ARG A 252 -18.69 6.47 6.30
CA ARG A 252 -20.12 6.39 6.66
C ARG A 252 -20.41 6.78 8.11
N ARG A 253 -19.50 6.46 9.04
CA ARG A 253 -19.63 6.88 10.45
C ARG A 253 -19.41 8.39 10.60
N ILE A 254 -18.45 8.96 9.88
CA ILE A 254 -18.16 10.40 9.89
C ILE A 254 -19.38 11.18 9.37
N VAL A 255 -19.95 10.77 8.24
CA VAL A 255 -21.13 11.42 7.64
C VAL A 255 -22.39 11.19 8.49
N GLY A 256 -22.61 9.96 8.95
CA GLY A 256 -23.79 9.60 9.74
C GLY A 256 -23.86 10.20 11.14
N GLN A 257 -22.77 10.82 11.64
CA GLN A 257 -22.73 11.58 12.89
C GLN A 257 -22.72 13.10 12.67
N ALA A 258 -22.67 13.56 11.41
CA ALA A 258 -22.77 14.97 11.04
C ALA A 258 -24.19 15.38 10.65
N SER A 259 -25.11 14.41 10.55
CA SER A 259 -26.56 14.59 10.38
C SER A 259 -27.27 14.46 11.72
#